data_AF-A0A851ZC08-F1
#
_entry.id   AF-A0A851ZC08-F1
#
_cell.length_a   1.000
_cell.length_b   1.000
_cell.length_c   1.000
_cell.angle_alpha   90.00
_cell.angle_beta   90.00
_cell.angle_gamma   90.00
#
_symmetry.space_group_name_H-M   'P 1'
#
loop_
_entity.id
_entity.type
_entity.pdbx_description
1 polymer ?
#
loop_
_entity_poly.entity_id
_entity_poly.type
_entity_poly.pdbx_seq_one_letter_code
_entity_poly.pdbx_strand_id
1 'polypeptide(L)'
;STAEGLLPGAEFHRFVRGQASVVRSPLPYAVPEELAEHLDFVGGLHRFPAERKAAGRARAPKDAEPGQRRGGRAGFHLGVTPSILRKRYNMTGGDVGVVPNNSQACAQFLEQYFHQADLAEFMQLFGSGFAHRSQVDQVVGRQGRGKAGLEASLDVEYIMSTGANISTWPALPRCVPPGRHESQEPFLAWLLLLSNMSAVPWVHSVSYGDDEDSLSLAYMARVNGEFVKAAARGLTILFASGDDGAGCRRVAGGNHTFRPSFPASSPYVTTVGGTSFKNP
;
A
#
# COMPACT_ATOMS: atom_id res chain seq x y z
N SER A 1 -28.46 -10.39 16.27
CA SER A 1 -27.58 -9.49 17.05
C SER A 1 -28.06 -8.04 16.91
N THR A 2 -27.64 -7.08 17.74
CA THR A 2 -28.04 -5.66 17.60
C THR A 2 -27.69 -5.09 16.22
N ALA A 3 -26.56 -5.50 15.63
CA ALA A 3 -26.15 -5.05 14.30
C ALA A 3 -27.07 -5.58 13.18
N GLU A 4 -27.54 -6.82 13.29
CA GLU A 4 -28.47 -7.42 12.32
C GLU A 4 -29.88 -6.84 12.45
N GLY A 5 -30.26 -6.40 13.65
CA GLY A 5 -31.51 -5.65 13.86
C GLY A 5 -31.46 -4.23 13.28
N LEU A 6 -30.28 -3.59 13.31
CA LEU A 6 -30.07 -2.25 12.72
C LEU A 6 -29.97 -2.30 11.19
N LEU A 7 -29.47 -3.41 10.64
CA LEU A 7 -29.21 -3.61 9.22
C LEU A 7 -30.01 -4.80 8.70
N PRO A 8 -31.32 -4.65 8.42
CA PRO A 8 -32.14 -5.73 7.90
C PRO A 8 -31.51 -6.40 6.68
N GLY A 9 -31.47 -7.73 6.68
CA GLY A 9 -30.83 -8.54 5.62
C GLY A 9 -29.38 -8.91 5.89
N ALA A 10 -28.67 -8.18 6.76
CA ALA A 10 -27.32 -8.58 7.17
C ALA A 10 -27.36 -9.81 8.08
N GLU A 11 -26.57 -10.82 7.74
CA GLU A 11 -26.30 -12.00 8.57
C GLU A 11 -24.78 -12.13 8.76
N PHE A 12 -24.28 -12.05 9.99
CA PHE A 12 -22.83 -12.05 10.21
C PHE A 12 -22.27 -13.46 10.45
N HIS A 13 -21.34 -13.86 9.59
CA HIS A 13 -20.58 -15.10 9.73
C HIS A 13 -19.11 -14.80 9.99
N ARG A 14 -18.47 -15.71 10.73
CA ARG A 14 -17.02 -15.71 10.95
C ARG A 14 -16.34 -16.50 9.83
N PHE A 15 -15.44 -15.84 9.11
CA PHE A 15 -14.60 -16.44 8.09
C PHE A 15 -13.18 -16.53 8.62
N VAL A 16 -12.59 -17.73 8.55
CA VAL A 16 -11.23 -17.99 9.01
C VAL A 16 -10.42 -18.55 7.85
N ARG A 17 -9.25 -17.97 7.61
CA ARG A 17 -8.29 -18.48 6.62
C ARG A 17 -6.87 -18.30 7.18
N GLY A 18 -6.17 -19.41 7.41
CA GLY A 18 -4.85 -19.38 8.05
C GLY A 18 -4.93 -18.84 9.48
N GLN A 19 -4.16 -17.79 9.78
CA GLN A 19 -4.18 -17.09 11.08
C GLN A 19 -5.15 -15.90 11.11
N ALA A 20 -5.73 -15.52 9.96
CA ALA A 20 -6.65 -14.39 9.86
C ALA A 20 -8.10 -14.83 10.12
N SER A 21 -8.82 -14.02 10.88
CA SER A 21 -10.23 -14.21 11.23
C SER A 21 -10.97 -12.89 11.05
N VAL A 22 -12.06 -12.92 10.27
CA VAL A 22 -12.90 -11.76 9.99
C VAL A 22 -14.38 -12.11 10.11
N VAL A 23 -15.19 -11.13 10.48
CA VAL A 23 -16.65 -11.28 10.55
C VAL A 23 -17.27 -10.45 9.44
N ARG A 24 -18.01 -11.10 8.54
CA ARG A 24 -18.59 -10.49 7.34
C ARG A 24 -20.00 -11.02 7.11
N SER A 25 -20.79 -10.26 6.36
CA SER A 25 -22.08 -10.73 5.85
C SER A 25 -21.98 -11.10 4.37
N PRO A 26 -22.36 -12.34 4.00
CA PRO A 26 -22.48 -12.73 2.60
C PRO A 26 -23.76 -12.20 1.96
N LEU A 27 -24.75 -11.78 2.77
CA LEU A 27 -26.03 -11.25 2.34
C LEU A 27 -25.99 -9.72 2.27
N PRO A 28 -26.71 -9.08 1.33
CA PRO A 28 -26.84 -7.64 1.29
C PRO A 28 -27.66 -7.12 2.48
N TYR A 29 -27.37 -5.89 2.89
CA TYR A 29 -28.13 -5.20 3.94
C TYR A 29 -29.00 -4.09 3.34
N ALA A 30 -30.04 -3.72 4.07
CA ALA A 30 -30.87 -2.56 3.81
C ALA A 30 -30.75 -1.56 4.96
N VAL A 31 -31.08 -0.30 4.68
CA VAL A 31 -31.23 0.77 5.68
C VAL A 31 -32.58 1.43 5.50
N PRO A 32 -33.20 1.95 6.58
CA PRO A 32 -34.41 2.77 6.49
C PRO A 32 -34.24 3.94 5.51
N GLU A 33 -35.30 4.27 4.78
CA GLU A 33 -35.29 5.34 3.78
C GLU A 33 -34.93 6.71 4.39
N GLU A 34 -35.35 6.96 5.63
CA GLU A 34 -35.01 8.16 6.41
C GLU A 34 -33.50 8.35 6.62
N LEU A 35 -32.72 7.26 6.59
CA LEU A 35 -31.27 7.29 6.75
C LEU A 35 -30.52 7.31 5.42
N ALA A 36 -31.21 7.10 4.29
CA ALA A 36 -30.58 7.00 2.98
C ALA A 36 -29.85 8.28 2.57
N GLU A 37 -30.36 9.46 2.96
CA GLU A 37 -29.71 10.75 2.69
C GLU A 37 -28.54 11.06 3.64
N HIS A 38 -28.38 10.28 4.71
CA HIS A 38 -27.39 10.53 5.76
C HIS A 38 -26.28 9.46 5.83
N LEU A 39 -26.39 8.41 5.02
CA LEU A 39 -25.52 7.24 5.08
C LEU A 39 -25.05 6.84 3.67
N ASP A 40 -23.73 6.95 3.43
CA ASP A 40 -23.14 6.48 2.17
C ASP A 40 -23.12 4.95 2.08
N PHE A 41 -22.57 4.30 3.12
CA PHE A 41 -22.52 2.84 3.27
C PHE A 41 -22.09 2.47 4.69
N VAL A 42 -22.31 1.21 5.06
CA VAL A 42 -21.78 0.63 6.30
C VAL A 42 -20.49 -0.12 6.03
N GLY A 43 -19.39 0.36 6.62
CA GLY A 43 -18.07 -0.26 6.50
C GLY A 43 -18.00 -1.61 7.19
N GLY A 44 -17.27 -2.55 6.59
CA GLY A 44 -16.93 -3.81 7.23
C GLY A 44 -17.94 -4.95 7.14
N LEU A 45 -18.94 -4.81 6.26
CA LEU A 45 -19.92 -5.87 6.02
C LEU A 45 -19.44 -6.89 5.00
N HIS A 46 -18.98 -6.47 3.81
CA HIS A 46 -18.74 -7.40 2.70
C HIS A 46 -17.25 -7.57 2.33
N ARG A 47 -16.45 -6.51 2.43
CA ARG A 47 -15.09 -6.48 1.86
C ARG A 47 -14.08 -7.22 2.73
N PHE A 48 -13.41 -8.22 2.15
CA PHE A 48 -12.31 -8.93 2.80
C PHE A 48 -11.01 -8.14 2.63
N PRO A 49 -10.10 -8.15 3.62
CA PRO A 49 -8.77 -7.59 3.45
C PRO A 49 -8.02 -8.32 2.32
N ALA A 50 -7.33 -7.57 1.47
CA ALA A 50 -6.57 -8.11 0.35
C ALA A 50 -5.44 -9.05 0.83
N GLU A 51 -5.44 -10.30 0.38
CA GLU A 51 -4.28 -11.21 0.48
C GLU A 51 -3.45 -11.11 -0.81
N ARG A 52 -2.73 -10.00 -1.00
CA ARG A 52 -1.70 -9.97 -2.04
C ARG A 52 -0.45 -10.68 -1.51
N LYS A 53 0.01 -11.71 -2.23
CA LYS A 53 1.34 -12.26 -1.99
C LYS A 53 2.33 -11.14 -2.36
N ALA A 54 3.18 -10.74 -1.41
CA ALA A 54 4.31 -9.86 -1.71
C ALA A 54 5.03 -10.37 -2.96
N ALA A 55 5.49 -9.44 -3.81
CA ALA A 55 6.15 -9.75 -5.07
C ALA A 55 7.06 -10.97 -4.92
N GLY A 56 6.72 -12.06 -5.61
CA GLY A 56 7.51 -13.28 -5.57
C GLY A 56 8.92 -12.96 -6.03
N ARG A 57 9.95 -13.53 -5.37
CA ARG A 57 11.34 -13.46 -5.84
C ARG A 57 11.35 -13.70 -7.35
N ALA A 58 11.88 -12.76 -8.12
CA ALA A 58 12.12 -12.97 -9.54
C ALA A 58 12.90 -14.28 -9.67
N ARG A 59 12.27 -15.30 -10.28
CA ARG A 59 12.97 -16.54 -10.61
C ARG A 59 14.07 -16.13 -11.58
N ALA A 60 15.33 -16.43 -11.24
CA ALA A 60 16.43 -16.35 -12.18
C ALA A 60 16.01 -17.03 -13.50
N PRO A 61 16.33 -16.46 -14.67
CA PRO A 61 16.04 -17.13 -15.94
C PRO A 61 16.69 -18.52 -15.90
N LYS A 62 15.90 -19.57 -16.13
CA LYS A 62 16.40 -20.95 -16.13
C LYS A 62 17.20 -21.31 -17.39
N ASP A 63 17.32 -20.39 -18.33
CA ASP A 63 17.92 -20.65 -19.64
C ASP A 63 19.20 -19.82 -19.81
N ALA A 64 20.21 -20.11 -18.99
CA ALA A 64 21.59 -19.83 -19.35
C ALA A 64 22.16 -21.11 -19.97
N GLU A 65 22.00 -21.26 -21.29
CA GLU A 65 22.72 -22.23 -22.12
C GLU A 65 24.22 -22.18 -21.78
N PRO A 66 24.84 -23.29 -21.34
CA PRO A 66 26.23 -23.29 -20.89
C PRO A 66 27.16 -23.31 -22.11
N GLY A 67 27.36 -22.18 -22.77
CA GLY A 67 28.15 -22.21 -24.00
C GLY A 67 28.37 -20.93 -24.79
N GLN A 68 28.52 -19.75 -24.16
CA GLN A 68 29.11 -18.61 -24.88
C GLN A 68 29.79 -17.61 -23.94
N ARG A 69 31.02 -17.93 -23.54
CA ARG A 69 31.96 -16.94 -22.99
C ARG A 69 32.42 -16.01 -24.13
N ARG A 70 31.74 -14.87 -24.31
CA ARG A 70 32.33 -13.70 -25.00
C ARG A 70 32.74 -12.69 -23.94
N GLY A 71 34.01 -12.31 -23.95
CA GLY A 71 34.70 -11.53 -22.92
C GLY A 71 34.26 -10.07 -22.79
N GLY A 72 33.03 -9.84 -22.33
CA GLY A 72 32.65 -8.62 -21.63
C GLY A 72 32.74 -8.85 -20.12
N ARG A 73 33.22 -7.87 -19.34
CA ARG A 73 33.13 -7.92 -17.86
C ARG A 73 31.68 -8.24 -17.49
N ALA A 74 31.43 -9.44 -16.98
CA ALA A 74 30.13 -9.79 -16.42
C ALA A 74 29.93 -8.92 -15.18
N GLY A 75 29.20 -7.81 -15.34
CA GLY A 75 28.78 -6.97 -14.23
C GLY A 75 27.88 -7.81 -13.33
N PHE A 76 28.34 -8.12 -12.13
CA PHE A 76 27.52 -8.79 -11.13
C PHE A 76 26.50 -7.76 -10.61
N HIS A 77 25.29 -7.74 -11.17
CA HIS A 77 24.23 -6.82 -10.77
C HIS A 77 23.34 -7.49 -9.72
N LEU A 78 23.51 -7.12 -8.44
CA LEU A 78 22.81 -7.71 -7.29
C LEU A 78 21.29 -7.37 -7.23
N GLY A 79 20.82 -6.53 -8.14
CA GLY A 79 19.46 -6.00 -8.17
C GLY A 79 19.48 -4.47 -8.17
N VAL A 80 18.30 -3.85 -8.19
CA VAL A 80 18.20 -2.39 -8.09
C VAL A 80 18.50 -2.01 -6.64
N THR A 81 19.44 -1.10 -6.42
CA THR A 81 19.80 -0.56 -5.09
C THR A 81 19.50 0.94 -5.04
N PRO A 82 19.48 1.55 -3.84
CA PRO A 82 19.40 3.00 -3.68
C PRO A 82 20.38 3.78 -4.56
N SER A 83 21.64 3.34 -4.66
CA SER A 83 22.65 4.01 -5.48
C SER A 83 22.34 3.95 -6.98
N ILE A 84 21.77 2.83 -7.46
CA ILE A 84 21.34 2.69 -8.85
C ILE A 84 20.15 3.61 -9.15
N LEU A 85 19.16 3.67 -8.26
CA LEU A 85 18.01 4.57 -8.43
C LEU A 85 18.42 6.03 -8.44
N ARG A 86 19.24 6.45 -7.46
CA ARG A 86 19.74 7.82 -7.36
C ARG A 86 20.53 8.20 -8.62
N LYS A 87 21.41 7.32 -9.09
CA LYS A 87 22.16 7.53 -10.34
C LYS A 87 21.24 7.61 -11.57
N ARG A 88 20.23 6.74 -11.68
CA ARG A 88 19.32 6.69 -12.83
C ARG A 88 18.43 7.94 -12.91
N TYR A 89 17.95 8.41 -11.76
CA TYR A 89 17.09 9.58 -11.66
C TYR A 89 17.87 10.88 -11.38
N ASN A 90 19.18 10.90 -11.66
CA ASN A 90 20.06 12.07 -11.55
C ASN A 90 20.06 12.74 -10.17
N MET A 91 19.91 11.97 -9.10
CA MET A 91 19.98 12.44 -7.72
C MET A 91 21.44 12.44 -7.26
N THR A 92 21.95 13.62 -6.93
CA THR A 92 23.29 13.83 -6.39
C THR A 92 23.34 13.53 -4.89
N GLY A 93 24.55 13.51 -4.30
CA GLY A 93 24.69 13.35 -2.84
C GLY A 93 24.11 14.52 -2.03
N GLY A 94 23.92 15.69 -2.66
CA GLY A 94 23.32 16.88 -2.04
C GLY A 94 21.79 16.90 -2.12
N ASP A 95 21.16 16.05 -2.93
CA ASP A 95 19.70 15.97 -3.08
C ASP A 95 19.10 15.17 -1.92
N VAL A 96 19.11 15.79 -0.75
CA VAL A 96 18.61 15.27 0.53
C VAL A 96 17.74 16.33 1.20
N GLY A 97 16.80 15.89 2.04
CA GLY A 97 15.94 16.77 2.82
C GLY A 97 16.74 17.68 3.75
N VAL A 98 16.54 18.99 3.60
CA VAL A 98 17.13 20.03 4.47
C VAL A 98 16.08 20.82 5.25
N VAL A 99 14.81 20.72 4.85
CA VAL A 99 13.71 21.49 5.45
C VAL A 99 13.16 20.73 6.66
N PRO A 100 13.20 21.31 7.88
CA PRO A 100 12.87 20.60 9.12
C PRO A 100 11.39 20.23 9.26
N ASN A 101 10.48 20.98 8.61
CA ASN A 101 9.04 20.74 8.67
C ASN A 101 8.51 19.92 7.49
N ASN A 102 9.40 19.35 6.67
CA ASN A 102 9.01 18.44 5.60
C ASN A 102 8.98 17.00 6.11
N SER A 103 7.91 16.29 5.80
CA SER A 103 7.70 14.91 6.20
C SER A 103 6.99 14.11 5.11
N GLN A 104 7.28 12.81 5.09
CA GLN A 104 6.74 11.83 4.16
C GLN A 104 6.24 10.60 4.90
N ALA A 105 5.39 9.82 4.27
CA ALA A 105 4.82 8.60 4.83
C ALA A 105 4.70 7.51 3.78
N CYS A 106 4.76 6.27 4.25
CA CYS A 106 4.38 5.10 3.48
C CYS A 106 3.25 4.36 4.21
N ALA A 107 2.29 3.81 3.48
CA ALA A 107 1.18 3.05 4.04
C ALA A 107 1.01 1.72 3.30
N GLN A 108 0.95 0.65 4.08
CA GLN A 108 0.67 -0.70 3.59
C GLN A 108 -0.37 -1.37 4.50
N PHE A 109 -1.10 -2.35 3.95
CA PHE A 109 -2.27 -2.93 4.62
C PHE A 109 -2.20 -4.45 4.78
N LEU A 110 -1.06 -5.06 4.45
CA LEU A 110 -0.81 -6.48 4.70
C LEU A 110 -0.44 -6.71 6.18
N GLU A 111 -0.58 -7.95 6.66
CA GLU A 111 -0.14 -8.39 8.00
C GLU A 111 1.39 -8.52 8.10
N GLN A 112 2.10 -7.48 7.66
CA GLN A 112 3.55 -7.41 7.63
C GLN A 112 4.02 -6.27 8.54
N TYR A 113 5.10 -6.52 9.27
CA TYR A 113 5.66 -5.54 10.20
C TYR A 113 6.94 -4.99 9.61
N PHE A 114 7.17 -3.70 9.82
CA PHE A 114 8.45 -3.07 9.58
C PHE A 114 9.35 -3.29 10.80
N HIS A 115 10.62 -3.64 10.63
CA HIS A 115 11.57 -3.75 11.75
C HIS A 115 12.62 -2.65 11.66
N GLN A 116 12.78 -1.91 12.75
CA GLN A 116 13.74 -0.81 12.83
C GLN A 116 15.19 -1.28 12.71
N ALA A 117 15.48 -2.53 13.10
CA ALA A 117 16.80 -3.14 12.92
C ALA A 117 17.12 -3.35 11.43
N ASP A 118 16.16 -3.89 10.66
CA ASP A 118 16.30 -4.14 9.23
C ASP A 118 16.58 -2.84 8.46
N LEU A 119 15.87 -1.74 8.79
CA LEU A 119 16.15 -0.43 8.19
C LEU A 119 17.56 0.08 8.50
N ALA A 120 18.02 -0.09 9.74
CA ALA A 120 19.35 0.34 10.13
C ALA A 120 20.43 -0.44 9.36
N GLU A 121 20.25 -1.75 9.21
CA GLU A 121 21.12 -2.60 8.42
C GLU A 121 21.07 -2.24 6.93
N PHE A 122 19.89 -2.04 6.36
CA PHE A 122 19.70 -1.62 4.97
C PHE A 122 20.43 -0.30 4.68
N MET A 123 20.26 0.69 5.57
CA MET A 123 20.91 1.99 5.43
C MET A 123 22.44 1.90 5.61
N GLN A 124 22.92 0.99 6.46
CA GLN A 124 24.35 0.72 6.59
C GLN A 124 24.94 0.09 5.31
N LEU A 125 24.19 -0.80 4.66
CA LEU A 125 24.63 -1.48 3.44
C LEU A 125 24.55 -0.57 2.20
N PHE A 126 23.49 0.23 2.05
CA PHE A 126 23.17 0.94 0.80
C PHE A 126 23.14 2.47 0.91
N GLY A 127 23.16 3.03 2.12
CA GLY A 127 23.04 4.47 2.38
C GLY A 127 24.35 5.25 2.39
N SER A 128 25.51 4.61 2.25
CA SER A 128 26.84 5.27 2.38
C SER A 128 27.11 6.38 1.36
N GLY A 129 26.36 6.43 0.26
CA GLY A 129 26.53 7.42 -0.82
C GLY A 129 25.77 8.74 -0.63
N PHE A 130 24.99 8.90 0.45
CA PHE A 130 24.18 10.11 0.70
C PHE A 130 23.85 10.27 2.20
N ALA A 131 23.55 11.50 2.63
CA ALA A 131 23.08 11.73 3.99
C ALA A 131 21.68 11.12 4.17
N HIS A 132 21.51 10.30 5.20
CA HIS A 132 20.27 9.56 5.44
C HIS A 132 19.95 9.46 6.92
N ARG A 133 18.70 9.10 7.22
CA ARG A 133 18.25 8.74 8.55
C ARG A 133 18.15 7.22 8.62
N SER A 134 18.59 6.63 9.72
CA SER A 134 18.49 5.19 9.95
C SER A 134 17.28 4.82 10.82
N GLN A 135 16.49 5.80 11.26
CA GLN A 135 15.33 5.63 12.14
C GLN A 135 14.14 6.43 11.63
N VAL A 136 12.94 5.86 11.83
CA VAL A 136 11.66 6.55 11.55
C VAL A 136 11.28 7.44 12.73
N ASP A 137 10.65 8.58 12.47
CA ASP A 137 10.29 9.55 13.53
C ASP A 137 9.03 9.12 14.29
N GLN A 138 8.05 8.58 13.57
CA GLN A 138 6.77 8.25 14.15
C GLN A 138 6.13 7.08 13.40
N VAL A 139 5.75 6.04 14.15
CA VAL A 139 4.96 4.94 13.61
C VAL A 139 3.48 5.22 13.91
N VAL A 140 2.65 5.29 12.87
CA VAL A 140 1.21 5.50 13.01
C VAL A 140 0.53 4.13 13.10
N GLY A 141 0.16 3.73 14.33
CA GLY A 141 -0.37 2.41 14.68
C GLY A 141 0.52 1.65 15.70
N ARG A 142 0.12 0.46 16.13
CA ARG A 142 0.90 -0.43 17.02
C ARG A 142 1.72 -1.46 16.24
N GLN A 143 3.04 -1.50 16.41
CA GLN A 143 3.78 -2.70 16.03
C GLN A 143 3.45 -3.85 17.00
N GLY A 144 2.85 -4.91 16.47
CA GLY A 144 2.86 -6.22 17.13
C GLY A 144 4.27 -6.85 17.05
N ARG A 145 4.52 -7.90 17.83
CA ARG A 145 5.76 -8.71 17.72
C ARG A 145 5.70 -9.69 16.54
N GLY A 146 5.23 -9.24 15.38
CA GLY A 146 5.10 -10.08 14.20
C GLY A 146 6.36 -10.08 13.34
N LYS A 147 6.40 -11.02 12.39
CA LYS A 147 7.54 -11.18 11.48
C LYS A 147 7.67 -9.97 10.57
N ALA A 148 8.90 -9.54 10.33
CA ALA A 148 9.20 -8.58 9.28
C ALA A 148 8.67 -9.11 7.93
N GLY A 149 8.05 -8.24 7.15
CA GLY A 149 7.53 -8.60 5.85
C GLY A 149 8.18 -7.79 4.74
N LEU A 150 8.36 -8.42 3.58
CA LEU A 150 9.07 -7.85 2.44
C LEU A 150 8.45 -6.51 1.99
N GLU A 151 7.13 -6.42 1.94
CA GLU A 151 6.42 -5.21 1.48
C GLU A 151 6.63 -4.04 2.46
N ALA A 152 6.48 -4.34 3.76
CA ALA A 152 6.62 -3.33 4.81
C ALA A 152 8.06 -2.81 4.94
N SER A 153 9.07 -3.66 4.68
CA SER A 153 10.47 -3.23 4.61
C SER A 153 10.75 -2.46 3.31
N LEU A 154 10.29 -2.96 2.17
CA LEU A 154 10.52 -2.36 0.85
C LEU A 154 10.03 -0.90 0.79
N ASP A 155 8.79 -0.65 1.24
CA ASP A 155 8.18 0.68 1.21
C ASP A 155 8.99 1.70 2.02
N VAL A 156 9.41 1.32 3.25
CA VAL A 156 10.15 2.21 4.16
C VAL A 156 11.59 2.42 3.71
N GLU A 157 12.28 1.35 3.30
CA GLU A 157 13.69 1.41 2.90
C GLU A 157 13.90 2.28 1.65
N TYR A 158 13.01 2.16 0.66
CA TYR A 158 13.14 2.90 -0.60
C TYR A 158 12.61 4.34 -0.52
N ILE A 159 11.54 4.61 0.24
CA ILE A 159 11.10 6.00 0.44
C ILE A 159 12.15 6.81 1.20
N MET A 160 12.83 6.21 2.18
CA MET A 160 13.92 6.86 2.92
C MET A 160 15.24 6.95 2.14
N SER A 161 15.37 6.22 1.03
CA SER A 161 16.53 6.29 0.14
C SER A 161 16.40 7.35 -0.95
N THR A 162 15.19 7.49 -1.50
CA THR A 162 14.87 8.48 -2.53
C THR A 162 14.55 9.83 -1.87
N GLY A 163 13.63 9.86 -0.91
CA GLY A 163 13.40 10.97 0.01
C GLY A 163 14.38 10.96 1.18
N ALA A 164 15.68 10.99 0.88
CA ALA A 164 16.73 10.89 1.87
C ALA A 164 16.73 12.07 2.85
N ASN A 165 17.03 11.82 4.13
CA ASN A 165 17.08 12.82 5.20
C ASN A 165 15.76 13.56 5.49
N ILE A 166 14.60 13.01 5.12
CA ILE A 166 13.27 13.56 5.40
C ILE A 166 12.62 12.80 6.56
N SER A 167 11.84 13.48 7.39
CA SER A 167 11.07 12.83 8.45
C SER A 167 10.08 11.83 7.87
N THR A 168 10.19 10.55 8.24
CA THR A 168 9.41 9.47 7.62
C THR A 168 8.51 8.77 8.62
N TRP A 169 7.22 8.66 8.28
CA TRP A 169 6.17 8.15 9.13
C TRP A 169 5.52 6.91 8.50
N PRO A 170 5.97 5.69 8.84
CA PRO A 170 5.28 4.49 8.39
C PRO A 170 3.90 4.39 9.05
N ALA A 171 2.86 4.31 8.22
CA ALA A 171 1.50 4.04 8.64
C ALA A 171 1.23 2.54 8.56
N LEU A 172 0.92 1.95 9.72
CA LEU A 172 0.51 0.55 9.90
C LEU A 172 -0.94 0.53 10.42
N PRO A 173 -1.91 0.94 9.61
CA PRO A 173 -3.29 1.22 10.06
C PRO A 173 -4.07 0.00 10.53
N ARG A 174 -3.61 -1.23 10.22
CA ARG A 174 -4.17 -2.45 10.82
C ARG A 174 -3.90 -2.57 12.33
N CYS A 175 -3.22 -1.58 12.92
CA CYS A 175 -2.76 -1.60 14.30
C CYS A 175 -3.22 -0.40 15.15
N VAL A 176 -4.32 0.26 14.82
CA VAL A 176 -5.08 1.08 15.79
C VAL A 176 -5.64 0.13 16.89
N PRO A 177 -5.70 0.50 18.19
CA PRO A 177 -5.81 -0.42 19.35
C PRO A 177 -6.88 -1.54 19.29
N PRO A 178 -6.72 -2.61 20.08
CA PRO A 178 -7.57 -3.81 20.02
C PRO A 178 -8.96 -3.51 20.62
N GLY A 179 -9.88 -3.09 19.75
CA GLY A 179 -11.30 -2.94 20.07
C GLY A 179 -12.16 -3.54 18.96
N ARG A 180 -12.33 -4.87 18.96
CA ARG A 180 -13.34 -5.59 18.13
C ARG A 180 -13.32 -5.26 16.62
N HIS A 181 -12.17 -5.38 15.96
CA HIS A 181 -12.00 -5.03 14.53
C HIS A 181 -12.08 -6.23 13.56
N GLU A 182 -12.85 -7.28 13.88
CA GLU A 182 -13.09 -8.38 12.93
C GLU A 182 -13.87 -7.91 11.70
N SER A 183 -14.55 -6.77 11.76
CA SER A 183 -15.36 -6.18 10.68
C SER A 183 -14.60 -5.16 9.82
N GLN A 184 -13.59 -4.42 10.32
CA GLN A 184 -13.17 -3.18 9.64
C GLN A 184 -12.21 -3.38 8.46
N GLU A 185 -12.34 -2.51 7.46
CA GLU A 185 -11.45 -2.41 6.30
C GLU A 185 -10.27 -1.46 6.62
N PRO A 186 -9.02 -1.96 6.64
CA PRO A 186 -7.85 -1.18 7.07
C PRO A 186 -7.59 0.09 6.24
N PHE A 187 -7.94 0.04 4.95
CA PHE A 187 -7.72 1.13 4.01
C PHE A 187 -8.60 2.36 4.28
N LEU A 188 -9.91 2.15 4.46
CA LEU A 188 -10.83 3.25 4.79
C LEU A 188 -10.51 3.86 6.15
N ALA A 189 -10.14 3.04 7.14
CA ALA A 189 -9.76 3.53 8.47
C ALA A 189 -8.55 4.48 8.41
N TRP A 190 -7.57 4.18 7.56
CA TRP A 190 -6.42 5.05 7.32
C TRP A 190 -6.82 6.39 6.69
N LEU A 191 -7.70 6.39 5.67
CA LEU A 191 -8.20 7.63 5.06
C LEU A 191 -8.96 8.51 6.06
N LEU A 192 -9.80 7.90 6.89
CA LEU A 192 -10.53 8.62 7.95
C LEU A 192 -9.58 9.18 9.01
N LEU A 193 -8.54 8.43 9.37
CA LEU A 193 -7.49 8.88 10.28
C LEU A 193 -6.76 10.11 9.71
N LEU A 194 -6.39 10.08 8.42
CA LEU A 194 -5.78 11.23 7.76
C LEU A 194 -6.66 12.48 7.89
N SER A 195 -7.95 12.36 7.61
CA SER A 195 -8.93 13.45 7.76
C SER A 195 -9.07 13.97 9.20
N ASN A 196 -8.77 13.16 10.22
CA ASN A 196 -8.89 13.55 11.63
C ASN A 196 -7.60 14.15 12.22
N MET A 197 -6.45 13.96 11.58
CA MET A 197 -5.16 14.46 12.06
C MET A 197 -4.89 15.87 11.51
N SER A 198 -4.57 16.83 12.38
CA SER A 198 -4.24 18.21 12.00
C SER A 198 -2.86 18.33 11.35
N ALA A 199 -1.86 17.65 11.90
CA ALA A 199 -0.51 17.54 11.34
C ALA A 199 -0.33 16.15 10.70
N VAL A 200 -0.15 16.14 9.38
CA VAL A 200 0.08 14.93 8.59
C VAL A 200 1.28 15.15 7.65
N PRO A 201 1.99 14.08 7.28
CA PRO A 201 3.00 14.15 6.24
C PRO A 201 2.47 14.70 4.91
N TRP A 202 3.31 15.40 4.16
CA TRP A 202 2.88 16.05 2.90
C TRP A 202 2.76 15.04 1.76
N VAL A 203 3.59 13.99 1.78
CA VAL A 203 3.68 12.96 0.75
C VAL A 203 3.35 11.61 1.34
N HIS A 204 2.40 10.89 0.75
CA HIS A 204 2.00 9.55 1.13
C HIS A 204 2.19 8.58 -0.03
N SER A 205 3.10 7.62 0.10
CA SER A 205 3.25 6.49 -0.82
C SER A 205 2.43 5.30 -0.33
N VAL A 206 1.55 4.76 -1.16
CA VAL A 206 0.57 3.76 -0.73
C VAL A 206 0.60 2.53 -1.63
N SER A 207 0.92 1.39 -1.03
CA SER A 207 0.95 0.08 -1.69
C SER A 207 -0.35 -0.68 -1.37
N TYR A 208 -1.42 -0.31 -2.08
CA TYR A 208 -2.75 -0.90 -1.94
C TYR A 208 -3.52 -0.90 -3.25
N GLY A 209 -4.27 -1.96 -3.51
CA GLY A 209 -5.21 -1.99 -4.62
C GLY A 209 -6.13 -3.21 -4.57
N ASP A 210 -7.39 -2.97 -4.88
CA ASP A 210 -8.41 -3.97 -5.16
C ASP A 210 -8.83 -3.89 -6.63
N ASP A 211 -9.48 -4.93 -7.14
CA ASP A 211 -10.10 -4.88 -8.46
C ASP A 211 -11.28 -3.90 -8.43
N GLU A 212 -11.33 -2.93 -9.35
CA GLU A 212 -12.34 -1.87 -9.33
C GLU A 212 -13.78 -2.42 -9.40
N ASP A 213 -14.00 -3.48 -10.18
CA ASP A 213 -15.32 -4.14 -10.32
C ASP A 213 -15.74 -4.96 -9.08
N SER A 214 -14.84 -5.16 -8.11
CA SER A 214 -15.17 -5.80 -6.83
C SER A 214 -15.76 -4.81 -5.82
N LEU A 215 -15.68 -3.51 -6.08
CA LEU A 215 -16.07 -2.45 -5.16
C LEU A 215 -17.46 -1.89 -5.50
N SER A 216 -18.20 -1.48 -4.48
CA SER A 216 -19.47 -0.78 -4.69
C SER A 216 -19.23 0.67 -5.13
N LEU A 217 -20.12 1.20 -5.98
CA LEU A 217 -20.05 2.59 -6.43
C LEU A 217 -20.07 3.57 -5.25
N ALA A 218 -20.92 3.34 -4.25
CA ALA A 218 -20.99 4.17 -3.04
C ALA A 218 -19.66 4.20 -2.28
N TYR A 219 -18.97 3.06 -2.20
CA TYR A 219 -17.66 2.99 -1.56
C TYR A 219 -16.61 3.78 -2.34
N MET A 220 -16.51 3.57 -3.65
CA MET A 220 -15.55 4.28 -4.49
C MET A 220 -15.81 5.79 -4.50
N ALA A 221 -17.07 6.22 -4.56
CA ALA A 221 -17.46 7.62 -4.48
C ALA A 221 -17.01 8.26 -3.16
N ARG A 222 -17.23 7.58 -2.03
CA ARG A 222 -16.78 8.06 -0.72
C ARG A 222 -15.27 8.10 -0.61
N VAL A 223 -14.55 7.05 -1.03
CA VAL A 223 -13.09 7.05 -1.02
C VAL A 223 -12.54 8.19 -1.88
N ASN A 224 -13.11 8.41 -3.07
CA ASN A 224 -12.77 9.56 -3.90
C ASN A 224 -13.05 10.89 -3.18
N GLY A 225 -14.15 11.01 -2.44
CA GLY A 225 -14.43 12.17 -1.58
C GLY A 225 -13.35 12.39 -0.51
N GLU A 226 -12.82 11.32 0.10
CA GLU A 226 -11.70 11.42 1.05
C GLU A 226 -10.39 11.85 0.35
N PHE A 227 -10.13 11.41 -0.89
CA PHE A 227 -8.99 11.91 -1.66
C PHE A 227 -9.14 13.37 -2.04
N VAL A 228 -10.34 13.83 -2.41
CA VAL A 228 -10.61 15.25 -2.66
C VAL A 228 -10.32 16.07 -1.40
N LYS A 229 -10.73 15.58 -0.23
CA LYS A 229 -10.41 16.24 1.06
C LYS A 229 -8.89 16.29 1.31
N ALA A 230 -8.17 15.21 1.02
CA ALA A 230 -6.72 15.18 1.15
C ALA A 230 -6.02 16.15 0.18
N ALA A 231 -6.46 16.18 -1.08
CA ALA A 231 -5.96 17.10 -2.09
C ALA A 231 -6.24 18.56 -1.73
N ALA A 232 -7.43 18.86 -1.19
CA ALA A 232 -7.78 20.19 -0.69
C ALA A 232 -6.89 20.67 0.46
N ARG A 233 -6.29 19.74 1.22
CA ARG A 233 -5.30 20.03 2.25
C ARG A 233 -3.87 20.16 1.73
N GLY A 234 -3.65 19.98 0.42
CA GLY A 234 -2.34 20.04 -0.22
C GLY A 234 -1.51 18.76 -0.05
N LEU A 235 -2.15 17.62 0.25
CA LEU A 235 -1.46 16.34 0.39
C LEU A 235 -1.24 15.69 -0.96
N THR A 236 -0.04 15.13 -1.18
CA THR A 236 0.27 14.30 -2.34
C THR A 236 0.11 12.83 -1.95
N ILE A 237 -0.81 12.13 -2.59
CA ILE A 237 -1.01 10.69 -2.38
C ILE A 237 -0.66 9.95 -3.67
N LEU A 238 0.29 9.02 -3.55
CA LEU A 238 0.74 8.17 -4.64
C LEU A 238 0.27 6.74 -4.41
N PHE A 239 -0.27 6.12 -5.45
CA PHE A 239 -0.66 4.70 -5.44
C PHE A 239 0.10 3.92 -6.50
N ALA A 240 0.48 2.69 -6.17
CA ALA A 240 0.99 1.75 -7.17
C ALA A 240 -0.11 1.39 -8.18
N SER A 241 0.22 1.33 -9.48
CA SER A 241 -0.73 0.92 -10.54
C SER A 241 -1.17 -0.55 -10.43
N GLY A 242 -0.41 -1.35 -9.70
CA GLY A 242 -0.56 -2.81 -9.60
C GLY A 242 0.41 -3.58 -10.47
N ASP A 243 0.56 -4.87 -10.16
CA ASP A 243 1.57 -5.77 -10.72
C ASP A 243 1.02 -6.72 -11.80
N ASP A 244 -0.28 -6.65 -12.09
CA ASP A 244 -1.00 -7.56 -13.00
C ASP A 244 -1.13 -7.00 -14.43
N GLY A 245 -0.36 -5.96 -14.77
CA GLY A 245 -0.48 -5.26 -16.05
C GLY A 245 -1.87 -4.62 -16.21
N ALA A 246 -2.53 -4.86 -17.35
CA ALA A 246 -3.91 -4.41 -17.57
C ALA A 246 -4.97 -5.21 -16.79
N GLY A 247 -4.56 -6.23 -16.02
CA GLY A 247 -5.45 -7.18 -15.39
C GLY A 247 -6.22 -8.02 -16.41
N CYS A 248 -6.98 -9.00 -15.90
CA CYS A 248 -7.82 -9.83 -16.76
C CYS A 248 -9.12 -10.21 -16.04
N ARG A 249 -10.23 -9.65 -16.52
CA ARG A 249 -11.57 -10.02 -16.10
C ARG A 249 -12.09 -11.15 -16.99
N ARG A 250 -12.22 -12.34 -16.39
CA ARG A 250 -12.77 -13.50 -17.08
C ARG A 250 -14.28 -13.36 -17.20
N VAL A 251 -14.76 -13.27 -18.43
CA VAL A 251 -16.19 -13.26 -18.75
C VAL A 251 -16.57 -14.63 -19.31
N ALA A 252 -17.60 -15.26 -18.75
CA ALA A 252 -18.13 -16.51 -19.26
C ALA A 252 -18.56 -16.32 -20.72
N GLY A 253 -18.04 -17.13 -21.65
CA GLY A 253 -18.24 -16.96 -23.09
C GLY A 253 -17.04 -16.41 -23.86
N GLY A 254 -15.90 -16.16 -23.19
CA GLY A 254 -14.58 -16.05 -23.85
C GLY A 254 -14.11 -14.64 -24.23
N ASN A 255 -14.94 -13.60 -24.05
CA ASN A 255 -14.51 -12.23 -24.31
C ASN A 255 -13.92 -11.59 -23.04
N HIS A 256 -12.67 -11.94 -22.72
CA HIS A 256 -11.96 -11.37 -21.58
C HIS A 256 -11.72 -9.87 -21.77
N THR A 257 -11.86 -9.11 -20.70
CA THR A 257 -11.67 -7.65 -20.71
C THR A 257 -10.57 -7.25 -19.73
N PHE A 258 -9.99 -6.07 -19.91
CA PHE A 258 -9.06 -5.50 -18.95
C PHE A 258 -9.76 -5.21 -17.62
N ARG A 259 -9.01 -5.31 -16.53
CA ARG A 259 -9.51 -5.19 -15.18
C ARG A 259 -8.70 -4.13 -14.43
N PRO A 260 -9.18 -2.88 -14.40
CA PRO A 260 -8.50 -1.80 -13.68
C PRO A 260 -8.50 -2.05 -12.16
N SER A 261 -7.54 -1.44 -11.48
CA SER A 261 -7.40 -1.48 -10.02
C SER A 261 -7.81 -0.13 -9.40
N PHE A 262 -8.42 -0.19 -8.22
CA PHE A 262 -8.74 0.96 -7.39
C PHE A 262 -7.95 0.84 -6.08
N PRO A 263 -7.36 1.92 -5.52
CA PRO A 263 -7.53 3.33 -5.86
C PRO A 263 -6.76 3.88 -7.07
N ALA A 264 -5.95 3.08 -7.76
CA ALA A 264 -5.12 3.55 -8.87
C ALA A 264 -5.92 4.18 -10.04
N SER A 265 -7.20 3.83 -10.21
CA SER A 265 -8.12 4.46 -11.17
C SER A 265 -8.71 5.81 -10.73
N SER A 266 -8.50 6.22 -9.46
CA SER A 266 -9.05 7.48 -8.94
C SER A 266 -8.40 8.69 -9.64
N PRO A 267 -9.18 9.70 -10.08
CA PRO A 267 -8.62 10.89 -10.73
C PRO A 267 -7.93 11.85 -9.75
N TYR A 268 -8.01 11.59 -8.44
CA TYR A 268 -7.50 12.47 -7.38
C TYR A 268 -6.20 11.98 -6.75
N VAL A 269 -5.57 10.95 -7.33
CA VAL A 269 -4.30 10.39 -6.86
C VAL A 269 -3.27 10.37 -7.99
N THR A 270 -1.99 10.32 -7.61
CA THR A 270 -0.91 10.10 -8.58
C THR A 270 -0.60 8.62 -8.68
N THR A 271 -1.02 7.99 -9.76
CA THR A 271 -0.75 6.56 -9.99
C THR A 271 0.64 6.36 -10.60
N VAL A 272 1.44 5.48 -9.98
CA VAL A 272 2.83 5.21 -10.35
C VAL A 272 2.96 3.79 -10.91
N GLY A 273 3.47 3.70 -12.15
CA GLY A 273 3.75 2.42 -12.82
C GLY A 273 5.18 1.93 -12.65
N GLY A 274 5.46 0.74 -13.18
CA GLY A 274 6.79 0.09 -13.12
C GLY A 274 7.58 0.19 -14.44
N THR A 275 8.91 0.27 -14.33
CA THR A 275 9.84 0.18 -15.47
C THR A 275 11.01 -0.76 -15.15
N SER A 276 11.73 -1.23 -16.18
CA SER A 276 12.89 -2.11 -16.02
C SER A 276 14.08 -1.66 -16.88
N PHE A 277 15.29 -2.05 -16.46
CA PHE A 277 16.50 -1.85 -17.26
C PHE A 277 16.60 -2.91 -18.36
N LYS A 278 16.90 -2.47 -19.59
CA LYS A 278 17.10 -3.39 -20.72
C LYS A 278 18.38 -4.24 -20.58
N ASN A 279 19.43 -3.64 -20.01
CA ASN A 279 20.72 -4.27 -19.76
C ASN A 279 21.16 -3.92 -18.32
N PRO A 280 20.83 -4.75 -17.33
CA PRO A 280 21.29 -4.56 -15.94
C PRO A 280 22.80 -4.76 -15.80
#